data_AF-A0A850SKB8-F1
#
_entry.id   AF-A0A850SKB8-F1
#
_cell.length_a   1.000
_cell.length_b   1.000
_cell.length_c   1.000
_cell.angle_alpha   90.00
_cell.angle_beta   90.00
_cell.angle_gamma   90.00
#
_symmetry.space_group_name_H-M   'P 1'
#
loop_
_entity.id
_entity.type
_entity.pdbx_description
1 polymer ?
#
loop_
_entity_poly.entity_id
_entity_poly.type
_entity_poly.pdbx_seq_one_letter_code
_entity_poly.pdbx_strand_id
1 'polypeptide(L)'
;EHEPDHILLKAAWADAARGYLDLARLQGLLSRVKGGLRHVRLDRVSPLAVPVMLEINKETIVGEAQEAMLKEASEALVAAAMVR
;
A
#
# COMPACT_ATOMS: atom_id res chain seq x y z
N GLU A 1 -28.50 -16.87 -20.81
CA GLU A 1 -29.06 -15.97 -19.79
C GLU A 1 -28.11 -15.91 -18.59
N HIS A 2 -28.13 -14.84 -17.81
CA HIS A 2 -27.36 -14.73 -16.57
C HIS A 2 -28.06 -15.52 -15.47
N GLU A 3 -27.40 -16.55 -14.93
CA GLU A 3 -27.93 -17.36 -13.83
C GLU A 3 -27.12 -17.08 -12.54
N PRO A 4 -27.56 -16.11 -11.71
CA PRO A 4 -26.80 -15.69 -10.53
C PRO A 4 -26.64 -16.80 -9.47
N ASP A 5 -27.53 -17.79 -9.46
CA ASP A 5 -27.50 -18.94 -8.54
C ASP A 5 -26.70 -20.14 -9.05
N HIS A 6 -25.98 -19.98 -10.18
CA HIS A 6 -25.24 -21.05 -10.83
C HIS A 6 -24.16 -21.65 -9.92
N ILE A 7 -24.01 -22.98 -9.93
CA ILE A 7 -23.10 -23.72 -9.05
C ILE A 7 -21.63 -23.29 -9.19
N LEU A 8 -21.19 -22.95 -10.41
CA LEU A 8 -19.82 -22.45 -10.63
C LEU A 8 -19.58 -21.08 -9.99
N LEU A 9 -20.58 -20.19 -9.96
CA LEU A 9 -20.46 -18.90 -9.27
C LEU A 9 -20.34 -19.14 -7.77
N LYS A 10 -21.18 -20.02 -7.19
CA LYS A 10 -21.11 -20.39 -5.77
C LYS A 10 -19.74 -20.97 -5.39
N ALA A 11 -19.17 -21.83 -6.25
CA ALA A 11 -17.82 -22.36 -6.06
C ALA A 11 -16.74 -21.27 -6.12
N ALA A 12 -16.80 -20.38 -7.11
CA ALA A 12 -15.86 -19.25 -7.23
C ALA A 12 -15.92 -18.29 -6.02
N TRP A 13 -17.13 -18.02 -5.50
CA TRP A 13 -17.32 -17.24 -4.28
C TRP A 13 -16.68 -17.91 -3.06
N ALA A 14 -16.89 -19.21 -2.89
CA ALA A 14 -16.33 -19.97 -1.76
C ALA A 14 -14.80 -20.01 -1.81
N ASP A 15 -14.22 -20.12 -3.00
CA ASP A 15 -12.76 -20.12 -3.21
C ASP A 15 -12.17 -18.73 -2.95
N ALA A 16 -12.77 -17.67 -3.51
CA ALA A 16 -12.35 -16.29 -3.29
C ALA A 16 -12.40 -15.86 -1.81
N ALA A 17 -13.44 -16.29 -1.10
CA ALA A 17 -13.65 -16.00 0.32
C ALA A 17 -12.65 -16.69 1.27
N ARG A 18 -11.80 -17.58 0.77
CA ARG A 18 -10.74 -18.25 1.54
C ARG A 18 -9.35 -17.92 1.02
N GLY A 19 -9.18 -17.86 -0.31
CA GLY A 19 -7.88 -17.69 -0.96
C GLY A 19 -7.45 -16.23 -1.16
N TYR A 20 -8.38 -15.36 -1.55
CA TYR A 20 -8.06 -13.97 -1.91
C TYR A 20 -8.50 -12.96 -0.85
N LEU A 21 -9.57 -13.26 -0.12
CA LEU A 21 -10.12 -12.40 0.91
C LEU A 21 -10.35 -13.23 2.17
N ASP A 22 -9.70 -12.89 3.27
CA ASP A 22 -9.93 -13.55 4.56
C ASP A 22 -11.21 -13.01 5.23
N LEU A 23 -12.37 -13.44 4.72
CA LEU A 23 -13.68 -12.97 5.17
C LEU A 23 -13.96 -13.33 6.63
N ALA A 24 -13.51 -14.50 7.07
CA ALA A 24 -13.70 -14.95 8.45
C ALA A 24 -12.97 -14.03 9.44
N ARG A 25 -11.70 -13.71 9.16
CA ARG A 25 -10.93 -12.76 9.98
C ARG A 25 -11.53 -11.36 9.94
N LEU A 26 -11.96 -10.89 8.77
CA LEU A 26 -12.61 -9.58 8.64
C LEU A 26 -13.92 -9.53 9.44
N GLN A 27 -14.78 -10.54 9.33
CA GLN A 27 -16.03 -10.64 10.07
C GLN A 27 -15.77 -10.62 11.58
N GLY A 28 -14.76 -11.38 12.05
CA GLY A 28 -14.36 -11.39 13.45
C GLY A 28 -13.88 -10.02 13.95
N LEU A 29 -13.08 -9.30 13.15
CA LEU A 29 -12.65 -7.94 13.46
C LEU A 29 -13.85 -6.98 13.53
N LEU A 30 -14.70 -6.96 12.50
CA LEU A 30 -15.85 -6.06 12.42
C LEU A 30 -16.84 -6.29 13.56
N SER A 31 -17.11 -7.56 13.90
CA SER A 31 -17.99 -7.91 15.02
C SER A 31 -17.44 -7.39 16.34
N ARG A 32 -16.13 -7.47 16.55
CA ARG A 32 -15.46 -6.99 17.77
C ARG A 32 -15.46 -5.46 17.90
N VAL A 33 -15.29 -4.73 16.79
CA VAL A 33 -15.20 -3.26 16.82
C VAL A 33 -16.55 -2.55 16.69
N LYS A 34 -17.62 -3.28 16.33
CA LYS A 34 -18.97 -2.72 16.13
C LYS A 34 -19.43 -1.96 17.39
N GLY A 35 -19.84 -0.70 17.19
CA GLY A 35 -20.31 0.17 18.28
C GLY A 35 -19.20 0.79 19.14
N GLY A 36 -17.93 0.38 18.97
CA GLY A 36 -16.78 0.91 19.71
C GLY A 36 -15.92 1.92 18.94
N LEU A 37 -16.30 2.24 17.70
CA LEU A 37 -15.52 3.16 16.84
C LEU A 37 -15.93 4.61 17.11
N ARG A 38 -14.98 5.41 17.60
CA ARG A 38 -15.12 6.88 17.65
C ARG A 38 -14.48 7.48 16.40
N HIS A 39 -15.28 8.09 15.54
CA HIS A 39 -14.79 8.86 14.42
C HIS A 39 -14.26 10.22 14.90
N VAL A 40 -13.05 10.60 14.47
CA VAL A 40 -12.41 11.87 14.81
C VAL A 40 -11.93 12.54 13.53
N ARG A 41 -12.44 13.74 13.24
CA ARG A 41 -11.96 14.57 12.15
C ARG A 41 -10.69 15.30 12.61
N LEU A 42 -9.61 15.20 11.84
CA LEU A 42 -8.34 15.86 12.12
C LEU A 42 -8.20 17.10 11.22
N ASP A 43 -7.63 18.19 11.77
CA ASP A 43 -7.33 19.42 11.03
C ASP A 43 -6.05 19.32 10.19
N ARG A 44 -5.27 18.25 10.41
CA ARG A 44 -4.03 17.95 9.68
C ARG A 44 -3.93 16.46 9.40
N VAL A 45 -3.07 16.10 8.45
CA VAL A 45 -2.78 14.70 8.11
C VAL A 45 -2.30 13.92 9.34
N SER A 46 -2.83 12.72 9.53
CA SER A 46 -2.39 11.81 10.60
C SER A 46 -0.96 11.32 10.33
N PRO A 47 -0.04 11.35 11.32
CA PRO A 47 1.28 10.73 11.18
C PRO A 47 1.20 9.25 10.76
N LEU A 48 0.15 8.53 11.16
CA LEU A 48 -0.09 7.14 10.75
C LEU A 48 -0.46 7.00 9.27
N ALA A 49 -0.94 8.06 8.63
CA ALA A 49 -1.27 8.07 7.20
C ALA A 49 -0.05 8.40 6.31
N VAL A 50 1.02 8.98 6.88
CA VAL A 50 2.18 9.42 6.09
C VAL A 50 2.79 8.29 5.25
N PRO A 51 3.06 7.08 5.78
CA PRO A 51 3.67 6.02 4.99
C PRO A 51 2.84 5.66 3.75
N VAL A 52 1.53 5.44 3.91
CA VAL A 52 0.66 5.07 2.79
C VAL A 52 0.51 6.20 1.77
N MET A 53 0.51 7.46 2.22
CA MET A 53 0.45 8.62 1.33
C MET A 53 1.72 8.79 0.47
N LEU A 54 2.88 8.37 0.99
CA LEU A 54 4.12 8.35 0.21
C LEU A 54 4.11 7.20 -0.78
N GLU A 55 3.64 6.01 -0.39
CA GLU A 55 3.62 4.83 -1.28
C GLU A 55 2.64 4.98 -2.45
N ILE A 56 1.44 5.53 -2.24
CA ILE A 56 0.43 5.64 -3.33
C ILE A 56 0.88 6.52 -4.50
N ASN A 57 1.81 7.45 -4.26
CA ASN A 57 2.33 8.37 -5.27
C ASN A 57 3.73 7.99 -5.75
N LYS A 58 4.26 6.84 -5.33
CA LYS A 58 5.54 6.34 -5.83
C LYS A 58 5.31 5.59 -7.13
N GLU A 59 5.94 6.09 -8.17
CA GLU A 59 6.15 5.34 -9.41
C GLU A 59 7.63 4.98 -9.50
N THR A 60 7.93 3.74 -9.86
CA THR A 60 9.31 3.31 -10.03
C THR A 60 9.83 3.81 -11.38
N ILE A 61 10.74 4.77 -11.37
CA ILE A 61 11.47 5.17 -12.57
C ILE A 61 12.71 4.28 -12.71
N VAL A 62 12.76 3.48 -13.77
CA VAL A 62 13.91 2.61 -14.05
C VAL A 62 15.14 3.48 -14.31
N GLY A 63 16.19 3.30 -13.51
CA GLY A 63 17.46 4.01 -13.65
C GLY A 63 17.67 5.20 -12.71
N GLU A 64 16.61 5.70 -12.05
CA GLU A 64 16.72 6.87 -11.16
C GLU A 64 17.67 6.61 -9.97
N ALA A 65 17.61 5.42 -9.38
CA ALA A 65 18.54 5.04 -8.31
C ALA A 65 20.00 5.01 -8.80
N GLN A 66 20.23 4.56 -10.04
CA GLN A 66 21.57 4.50 -10.63
C GLN A 66 22.09 5.92 -10.93
N GLU A 67 21.23 6.82 -11.44
CA GLU A 67 21.57 8.23 -11.67
C GLU A 67 21.84 8.97 -10.37
N ALA A 68 21.04 8.75 -9.32
CA ALA A 68 21.27 9.33 -8.00
C ALA A 68 22.62 8.90 -7.41
N MET A 69 22.96 7.60 -7.51
CA MET A 69 24.26 7.08 -7.08
C MET A 69 25.42 7.64 -7.90
N LEU A 70 25.27 7.74 -9.23
CA LEU A 70 26.27 8.34 -10.11
C LEU A 70 26.50 9.81 -9.79
N LYS A 71 25.42 10.55 -9.48
CA LYS A 71 25.49 11.96 -9.12
C LYS A 71 26.21 12.16 -7.79
N GLU A 72 25.88 11.38 -6.77
CA GLU A 72 26.56 11.43 -5.46
C GLU A 72 28.06 11.10 -5.58
N ALA A 73 28.41 10.06 -6.36
CA ALA A 73 29.80 9.70 -6.61
C ALA A 73 30.56 10.82 -7.38
N SER A 74 29.90 11.45 -8.36
CA SER A 74 30.44 12.59 -9.10
C SER A 74 30.71 13.79 -8.19
N GLU A 75 29.74 14.15 -7.34
CA GLU A 75 29.88 15.25 -6.37
C GLU A 75 31.03 15.00 -5.39
N ALA A 76 31.20 13.75 -4.92
CA ALA A 76 32.32 13.37 -4.07
C ALA A 76 33.68 13.51 -4.77
N LEU A 77 33.78 13.12 -6.04
CA LEU A 77 35.00 13.28 -6.84
C LEU A 77 35.34 14.75 -7.09
N VAL A 78 34.33 15.57 -7.40
CA VAL A 78 34.49 17.02 -7.58
C VAL A 78 34.95 17.68 -6.28
N ALA A 79 34.36 17.33 -5.15
CA ALA A 79 34.77 17.84 -3.84
C ALA A 79 36.23 17.46 -3.52
N ALA A 80 36.62 16.21 -3.75
CA ALA A 80 38.00 15.76 -3.55
C ALA A 80 39.01 16.48 -4.46
N ALA A 81 38.62 16.85 -5.68
CA ALA A 81 39.46 17.60 -6.61
C ALA A 81 39.54 19.11 -6.30
N MET A 82 38.55 19.67 -5.62
CA MET A 82 38.50 21.09 -5.22
C MET A 82 39.19 21.38 -3.88
N VAL A 83 39.47 20.36 -3.07
CA VAL A 83 40.31 20.49 -1.88
C VAL A 83 41.77 20.35 -2.30
N ARG A 84 42.49 21.47 -2.32
CA ARG A 84 43.95 21.51 -2.47
C ARG A 84 44.64 21.24 -1.13
#